data_AF-A0A4Q2YBP8-F1
#
_entry.id   AF-A0A4Q2YBP8-F1
#
_cell.length_a   1.000
_cell.length_b   1.000
_cell.length_c   1.000
_cell.angle_alpha   90.00
_cell.angle_beta   90.00
_cell.angle_gamma   90.00
#
_symmetry.space_group_name_H-M   'P 1'
#
loop_
_entity.id
_entity.type
_entity.pdbx_description
1 polymer ?
#
loop_
_entity_poly.entity_id
_entity_poly.type
_entity_poly.pdbx_seq_one_letter_code
_entity_poly.pdbx_strand_id
1 'polypeptide(L)'
;MKPLILFLTSIGAGAVLAQSQFQSELEQLTAQRDKALATAADPIDRKYREALEALLKKAMQASELDGALKIREALEAAGPSAAGNGDPFGDDIAPMIEGTKWLWPIEFAANTPESIRWISFEPDKVVRHGWYPQSATWRLVKPGVIELTQHGKEEFVWTVEFSSDYKRATVIQMKSRKREQMRLISK
;
A
#
# COMPACT_ATOMS: atom_id res chain seq x y z
N MET A 1 -18.21 -75.64 -19.50
CA MET A 1 -19.12 -75.39 -18.37
C MET A 1 -18.95 -73.93 -17.95
N LYS A 2 -20.06 -73.16 -17.93
CA LYS A 2 -20.22 -71.78 -17.38
C LYS A 2 -20.34 -71.86 -15.84
N PRO A 3 -20.06 -70.81 -15.03
CA PRO A 3 -20.74 -69.48 -15.04
C PRO A 3 -19.75 -68.28 -14.88
N LEU A 4 -19.97 -67.01 -15.27
CA LEU A 4 -21.09 -66.04 -15.18
C LEU A 4 -21.42 -65.54 -13.76
N ILE A 5 -20.77 -64.46 -13.29
CA ILE A 5 -21.29 -63.45 -12.31
C ILE A 5 -20.56 -62.12 -12.62
N LEU A 6 -21.18 -61.07 -13.20
CA LEU A 6 -22.16 -60.07 -12.75
C LEU A 6 -21.53 -58.81 -12.07
N PHE A 7 -21.57 -57.72 -12.85
CA PHE A 7 -21.56 -56.28 -12.55
C PHE A 7 -21.20 -55.77 -11.15
N LEU A 8 -20.26 -54.82 -11.10
CA LEU A 8 -20.43 -53.61 -10.29
C LEU A 8 -19.95 -52.37 -11.07
N THR A 9 -20.91 -51.71 -11.70
CA THR A 9 -20.84 -50.31 -12.15
C THR A 9 -20.60 -49.41 -10.94
N SER A 10 -19.43 -48.75 -10.89
CA SER A 10 -19.20 -47.60 -10.01
C SER A 10 -19.40 -46.33 -10.83
N ILE A 11 -20.64 -45.82 -10.83
CA ILE A 11 -20.95 -44.44 -11.19
C ILE A 11 -21.30 -43.76 -9.87
N GLY A 12 -20.57 -42.72 -9.49
CA GLY A 12 -21.02 -41.87 -8.41
C GLY A 12 -19.95 -40.98 -7.77
N ALA A 13 -20.15 -39.68 -7.96
CA ALA A 13 -19.71 -38.59 -7.10
C ALA A 13 -18.25 -38.11 -7.23
N GLY A 14 -18.06 -37.17 -8.15
CA GLY A 14 -16.94 -36.22 -8.13
C GLY A 14 -17.22 -34.90 -8.87
N ALA A 15 -18.47 -34.61 -9.23
CA ALA A 15 -18.87 -33.36 -9.90
C ALA A 15 -19.04 -32.20 -8.90
N VAL A 16 -18.07 -32.00 -8.01
CA VAL A 16 -18.03 -30.86 -7.06
C VAL A 16 -16.87 -29.89 -7.37
N LEU A 17 -16.05 -30.17 -8.40
CA LEU A 17 -14.92 -29.29 -8.78
C LEU A 17 -15.27 -28.22 -9.81
N ALA A 18 -16.54 -28.12 -10.23
CA ALA A 18 -17.00 -27.17 -11.24
C ALA A 18 -17.89 -26.06 -10.66
N GLN A 19 -17.60 -25.58 -9.44
CA GLN A 19 -17.89 -24.18 -9.14
C GLN A 19 -17.04 -23.39 -10.14
N SER A 20 -17.71 -22.92 -11.19
CA SER A 20 -17.27 -23.19 -12.56
C SER A 20 -16.01 -22.40 -12.92
N GLN A 21 -15.12 -22.98 -13.72
CA GLN A 21 -13.95 -22.26 -14.25
C GLN A 21 -14.36 -20.91 -14.89
N PHE A 22 -15.55 -20.87 -15.48
CA PHE A 22 -16.17 -19.66 -16.03
C PHE A 22 -16.67 -18.66 -14.97
N GLN A 23 -17.07 -19.11 -13.78
CA GLN A 23 -17.44 -18.26 -12.65
C GLN A 23 -16.22 -17.49 -12.13
N SER A 24 -15.09 -18.19 -11.95
CA SER A 24 -13.81 -17.58 -11.56
C SER A 24 -13.30 -16.60 -12.61
N GLU A 25 -13.39 -16.97 -13.88
CA GLU A 25 -13.00 -16.10 -15.00
C GLU A 25 -13.91 -14.86 -15.11
N LEU A 26 -15.22 -15.00 -14.89
CA LEU A 26 -16.17 -13.88 -14.83
C LEU A 26 -15.87 -12.95 -13.66
N GLU A 27 -15.59 -13.49 -12.46
CA GLU A 27 -15.20 -12.70 -11.28
C GLU A 27 -13.91 -11.93 -11.56
N GLN A 28 -12.92 -12.58 -12.18
CA GLN A 28 -11.65 -11.96 -12.54
C GLN A 28 -11.82 -10.84 -13.58
N LEU A 29 -12.61 -11.07 -14.63
CA LEU A 29 -12.90 -10.05 -15.65
C LEU A 29 -13.69 -8.88 -15.07
N THR A 30 -14.63 -9.16 -14.16
CA THR A 30 -15.40 -8.14 -13.44
C THR A 30 -14.49 -7.29 -12.57
N ALA A 31 -13.61 -7.92 -11.79
CA ALA A 31 -12.62 -7.22 -10.97
C ALA A 31 -11.64 -6.38 -11.80
N GLN A 32 -11.20 -6.87 -12.96
CA GLN A 32 -10.35 -6.12 -13.88
C GLN A 32 -11.05 -4.90 -14.47
N ARG A 33 -12.31 -5.07 -14.91
CA ARG A 33 -13.15 -3.97 -15.41
C ARG A 33 -13.34 -2.92 -14.32
N ASP A 34 -13.73 -3.34 -13.12
CA ASP A 34 -14.04 -2.41 -12.03
C ASP A 34 -12.78 -1.66 -11.57
N LYS A 35 -11.64 -2.35 -11.53
CA LYS A 35 -10.33 -1.72 -11.30
C LYS A 35 -9.96 -0.71 -12.40
N ALA A 36 -10.21 -1.04 -13.67
CA ALA A 36 -9.93 -0.15 -14.79
C ALA A 36 -10.85 1.10 -14.76
N LEU A 37 -12.12 0.92 -14.44
CA LEU A 37 -13.08 2.02 -14.27
C LEU A 37 -12.68 2.92 -13.10
N ALA A 38 -12.32 2.35 -11.95
CA ALA A 38 -11.84 3.12 -10.80
C ALA A 38 -10.55 3.88 -11.14
N THR A 39 -9.60 3.24 -11.81
CA THR A 39 -8.33 3.88 -12.23
C THR A 39 -8.56 5.02 -13.24
N ALA A 40 -9.54 4.89 -14.12
CA ALA A 40 -9.90 5.92 -15.09
C ALA A 40 -10.69 7.08 -14.47
N ALA A 41 -11.53 6.80 -13.48
CA ALA A 41 -12.32 7.79 -12.76
C ALA A 41 -11.48 8.61 -11.77
N ASP A 42 -10.47 8.01 -11.14
CA ASP A 42 -9.62 8.64 -10.13
C ASP A 42 -9.01 10.00 -10.55
N PRO A 43 -8.40 10.17 -11.74
CA PRO A 43 -7.89 11.48 -12.16
C PRO A 43 -8.99 12.51 -12.43
N ILE A 44 -10.22 12.08 -12.76
CA ILE A 44 -11.38 12.95 -13.00
C ILE A 44 -11.91 13.45 -11.66
N ASP A 45 -12.11 12.53 -10.72
CA ASP A 45 -12.62 12.84 -9.38
C ASP A 45 -11.66 13.74 -8.62
N ARG A 46 -10.35 13.55 -8.81
CA ARG A 46 -9.31 14.43 -8.25
C ARG A 46 -9.43 15.86 -8.77
N LYS A 47 -9.51 16.05 -10.09
CA LYS A 47 -9.65 17.38 -10.69
C LYS A 47 -10.94 18.08 -10.25
N TYR A 48 -12.02 17.31 -10.11
CA TYR A 48 -13.30 17.83 -9.64
C TYR A 48 -13.20 18.36 -8.20
N ARG A 49 -12.57 17.62 -7.29
CA ARG A 49 -12.36 18.08 -5.91
C ARG A 49 -11.41 19.27 -5.81
N GLU A 50 -10.28 19.25 -6.51
CA GLU A 50 -9.36 20.40 -6.55
C GLU A 50 -10.09 21.68 -7.00
N ALA A 51 -10.99 21.55 -7.97
CA ALA A 51 -11.84 22.64 -8.40
C ALA A 51 -12.84 23.08 -7.32
N LEU A 52 -13.46 22.15 -6.60
CA LEU A 52 -14.36 22.45 -5.47
C LEU A 52 -13.63 23.13 -4.30
N GLU A 53 -12.42 22.70 -3.94
CA GLU A 53 -11.60 23.34 -2.89
C GLU A 53 -11.20 24.77 -3.28
N ALA A 54 -10.78 24.95 -4.54
CA ALA A 54 -10.48 26.28 -5.07
C ALA A 54 -11.72 27.18 -5.08
N LEU A 55 -12.90 26.62 -5.39
CA LEU A 55 -14.16 27.35 -5.39
C LEU A 55 -14.59 27.71 -3.96
N LEU A 56 -14.42 26.80 -3.00
CA LEU A 56 -14.69 27.05 -1.59
C LEU A 56 -13.83 28.20 -1.06
N LYS A 57 -12.53 28.19 -1.37
CA LYS A 57 -11.62 29.27 -0.98
C LYS A 57 -12.07 30.62 -1.53
N LYS A 58 -12.52 30.67 -2.79
CA LYS A 58 -13.07 31.89 -3.40
C LYS A 58 -14.37 32.33 -2.73
N ALA A 59 -15.29 31.41 -2.46
CA ALA A 59 -16.54 31.71 -1.76
C ALA A 59 -16.29 32.27 -0.36
N MET A 60 -15.34 31.70 0.39
CA MET A 60 -14.94 32.21 1.70
C MET A 60 -14.30 33.61 1.62
N GLN A 61 -13.48 33.87 0.60
CA GLN A 61 -12.87 35.19 0.38
C GLN A 61 -13.91 36.24 -0.02
N ALA A 62 -14.93 35.85 -0.76
CA ALA A 62 -16.06 36.71 -1.16
C ALA A 62 -17.13 36.86 -0.06
N SER A 63 -16.97 36.19 1.09
CA SER A 63 -17.98 36.13 2.16
C SER A 63 -19.34 35.55 1.71
N GLU A 64 -19.33 34.72 0.66
CA GLU A 64 -20.50 34.03 0.11
C GLU A 64 -20.78 32.76 0.92
N LEU A 65 -21.41 32.92 2.09
CA LEU A 65 -21.63 31.85 3.07
C LEU A 65 -22.53 30.73 2.53
N ASP A 66 -23.64 31.06 1.86
CA ASP A 66 -24.56 30.07 1.28
C ASP A 66 -23.89 29.27 0.15
N GLY A 67 -23.05 29.94 -0.65
CA GLY A 67 -22.22 29.27 -1.66
C GLY A 67 -21.20 28.32 -1.02
N ALA A 68 -20.52 28.76 0.03
CA ALA A 68 -19.54 27.96 0.74
C ALA A 68 -20.14 26.69 1.38
N LEU A 69 -21.37 26.77 1.90
CA LEU A 69 -22.09 25.62 2.46
C LEU A 69 -22.40 24.57 1.39
N LYS A 70 -22.96 24.99 0.24
CA LYS A 70 -23.27 24.08 -0.88
C LYS A 70 -22.01 23.42 -1.45
N ILE A 71 -20.91 24.15 -1.53
CA ILE A 71 -19.62 23.60 -1.99
C ILE A 71 -19.08 22.59 -0.98
N ARG A 72 -19.28 22.81 0.32
CA ARG A 72 -18.89 21.87 1.37
C ARG A 72 -19.70 20.57 1.30
N GLU A 73 -21.01 20.66 1.12
CA GLU A 73 -21.87 19.49 0.89
C GLU A 73 -21.44 18.71 -0.35
N ALA A 74 -21.09 19.41 -1.45
CA ALA A 74 -20.58 18.77 -2.65
C ALA A 74 -19.22 18.08 -2.45
N LEU A 75 -18.34 18.65 -1.61
CA LEU A 75 -17.07 18.03 -1.20
C LEU A 75 -17.29 16.78 -0.34
N GLU A 76 -18.27 16.81 0.56
CA GLU A 76 -18.63 15.65 1.39
C GLU A 76 -19.26 14.53 0.54
N ALA A 77 -20.13 14.87 -0.41
CA ALA A 77 -20.75 13.93 -1.33
C ALA A 77 -19.76 13.34 -2.35
N ALA A 78 -18.74 14.10 -2.76
CA ALA A 78 -17.64 13.60 -3.58
C ALA A 78 -16.72 12.61 -2.83
N GLY A 79 -16.97 12.42 -1.52
CA GLY A 79 -16.16 11.59 -0.65
C GLY A 79 -14.78 12.19 -0.39
N PRO A 80 -14.07 11.69 0.62
CA PRO A 80 -12.65 11.98 0.72
C PRO A 80 -12.01 11.55 -0.59
N SER A 81 -11.13 12.40 -1.09
CA SER A 81 -10.30 12.06 -2.21
C SER A 81 -9.73 10.65 -2.01
N ALA A 82 -9.88 9.78 -3.01
CA ALA A 82 -9.07 8.57 -3.11
C ALA A 82 -7.55 8.92 -3.14
N ALA A 83 -7.22 10.21 -3.18
CA ALA A 83 -5.98 10.79 -2.69
C ALA A 83 -6.24 11.91 -1.65
N GLY A 84 -6.60 11.58 -0.41
CA GLY A 84 -6.73 12.62 0.63
C GLY A 84 -7.36 12.21 1.97
N ASN A 85 -8.13 11.13 2.05
CA ASN A 85 -8.48 10.47 3.33
C ASN A 85 -8.96 9.01 3.17
N GLY A 86 -8.79 8.41 1.99
CA GLY A 86 -8.56 6.97 1.88
C GLY A 86 -7.05 6.77 1.91
N ASP A 87 -6.56 6.00 2.85
CA ASP A 87 -5.14 5.72 3.01
C ASP A 87 -4.45 5.41 1.66
N PRO A 88 -3.43 6.17 1.21
CA PRO A 88 -2.79 6.00 -0.11
C PRO A 88 -1.96 4.71 -0.23
N PHE A 89 -2.09 3.84 0.76
CA PHE A 89 -1.44 2.55 0.88
C PHE A 89 -2.47 1.41 0.92
N GLY A 90 -3.78 1.71 0.96
CA GLY A 90 -4.82 0.71 1.24
C GLY A 90 -4.49 -0.12 2.49
N ASP A 91 -4.99 -1.35 2.56
CA ASP A 91 -4.57 -2.33 3.58
C ASP A 91 -3.19 -2.94 3.27
N ASP A 92 -2.52 -2.55 2.18
CA ASP A 92 -1.28 -3.18 1.73
C ASP A 92 -0.30 -2.21 1.02
N ILE A 93 0.77 -1.87 1.73
CA ILE A 93 1.88 -1.05 1.23
C ILE A 93 2.90 -1.86 0.40
N ALA A 94 2.87 -3.20 0.48
CA ALA A 94 3.92 -4.06 -0.09
C ALA A 94 4.21 -3.77 -1.58
N PRO A 95 3.19 -3.64 -2.47
CA PRO A 95 3.44 -3.41 -3.89
C PRO A 95 4.16 -2.09 -4.21
N MET A 96 4.18 -1.15 -3.26
CA MET A 96 4.76 0.18 -3.44
C MET A 96 6.20 0.27 -2.92
N ILE A 97 6.55 -0.56 -1.94
CA ILE A 97 7.86 -0.52 -1.31
C ILE A 97 8.73 -1.73 -1.67
N GLU A 98 8.16 -2.89 -2.01
CA GLU A 98 8.98 -4.03 -2.44
C GLU A 98 9.76 -3.70 -3.73
N GLY A 99 11.02 -4.14 -3.78
CA GLY A 99 11.99 -3.81 -4.82
C GLY A 99 12.61 -2.41 -4.69
N THR A 100 12.14 -1.58 -3.75
CA THR A 100 12.65 -0.21 -3.60
C THR A 100 13.89 -0.15 -2.72
N LYS A 101 14.80 0.76 -3.08
CA LYS A 101 16.01 1.07 -2.34
C LYS A 101 15.97 2.51 -1.86
N TRP A 102 16.28 2.72 -0.59
CA TRP A 102 16.19 4.01 0.09
C TRP A 102 17.50 4.38 0.74
N LEU A 103 17.91 5.64 0.61
CA LEU A 103 19.01 6.20 1.37
C LEU A 103 18.52 6.60 2.76
N TRP A 104 19.19 6.11 3.79
CA TRP A 104 18.88 6.40 5.18
C TRP A 104 19.97 7.32 5.75
N PRO A 105 19.65 8.57 6.13
CA PRO A 105 20.61 9.48 6.76
C PRO A 105 20.76 9.12 8.23
N ILE A 106 21.44 8.01 8.47
CA ILE A 106 21.82 7.59 9.80
C ILE A 106 22.90 8.55 10.31
N GLU A 107 22.64 9.31 11.38
CA GLU A 107 23.69 10.15 12.00
C GLU A 107 24.67 9.34 12.85
N PHE A 108 24.24 8.19 13.42
CA PHE A 108 25.12 7.31 14.20
C PHE A 108 26.23 6.67 13.35
N ALA A 109 26.17 6.86 12.04
CA ALA A 109 27.13 6.41 11.06
C ALA A 109 27.66 7.60 10.25
N ALA A 110 27.85 8.77 10.86
CA ALA A 110 28.39 9.98 10.22
C ALA A 110 29.68 9.74 9.40
N ASN A 111 30.46 8.70 9.73
CA ASN A 111 31.68 8.28 9.03
C ASN A 111 31.50 7.14 8.01
N THR A 112 30.29 6.60 7.83
CA THR A 112 30.04 5.57 6.80
C THR A 112 29.82 6.22 5.43
N PRO A 113 30.41 5.70 4.35
CA PRO A 113 30.12 6.23 3.02
C PRO A 113 28.65 6.02 2.63
N GLU A 114 28.06 6.92 1.84
CA GLU A 114 26.67 6.79 1.35
C GLU A 114 26.43 5.47 0.62
N SER A 115 27.48 4.88 0.03
CA SER A 115 27.44 3.58 -0.65
C SER A 115 26.95 2.43 0.22
N ILE A 116 26.98 2.57 1.55
CA ILE A 116 26.47 1.58 2.51
C ILE A 116 25.28 2.10 3.34
N ARG A 117 24.85 3.36 3.19
CA ARG A 117 23.74 3.97 3.95
C ARG A 117 22.38 3.76 3.29
N TRP A 118 22.07 2.53 2.94
CA TRP A 118 20.82 2.22 2.24
C TRP A 118 20.08 1.06 2.88
N ILE A 119 18.76 1.05 2.70
CA ILE A 119 17.93 -0.14 2.89
C ILE A 119 17.23 -0.51 1.59
N SER A 120 16.97 -1.79 1.42
CA SER A 120 16.21 -2.37 0.32
C SER A 120 15.07 -3.17 0.92
N PHE A 121 13.85 -2.91 0.47
CA PHE A 121 12.68 -3.72 0.83
C PHE A 121 12.56 -4.82 -0.21
N GLU A 122 12.89 -6.04 0.21
CA GLU A 122 12.80 -7.24 -0.62
C GLU A 122 11.39 -7.85 -0.52
N PRO A 123 11.03 -8.78 -1.42
CA PRO A 123 9.85 -9.62 -1.25
C PRO A 123 9.85 -10.36 0.10
N ASP A 124 8.69 -10.90 0.47
CA ASP A 124 8.50 -11.68 1.70
C ASP A 124 8.80 -10.90 2.99
N LYS A 125 8.61 -9.58 2.94
CA LYS A 125 8.78 -8.67 4.09
C LYS A 125 10.20 -8.60 4.64
N VAL A 126 11.20 -8.91 3.82
CA VAL A 126 12.61 -8.85 4.19
C VAL A 126 13.16 -7.44 3.91
N VAL A 127 14.03 -6.95 4.78
CA VAL A 127 14.80 -5.72 4.58
C VAL A 127 16.28 -6.04 4.61
N ARG A 128 16.98 -5.62 3.56
CA ARG A 128 18.45 -5.62 3.50
C ARG A 128 18.96 -4.22 3.76
N HIS A 129 20.06 -4.11 4.49
CA HIS A 129 20.74 -2.83 4.71
C HIS A 129 22.20 -2.92 4.28
N GLY A 130 22.76 -1.80 3.81
CA GLY A 130 24.13 -1.75 3.33
C GLY A 130 25.20 -1.81 4.43
N TRP A 131 24.84 -1.52 5.69
CA TRP A 131 25.78 -1.32 6.79
C TRP A 131 25.88 -2.48 7.78
N TYR A 132 24.97 -3.46 7.74
CA TYR A 132 25.06 -4.70 8.52
C TYR A 132 24.73 -5.92 7.62
N PRO A 133 25.23 -7.13 7.93
CA PRO A 133 24.88 -8.34 7.18
C PRO A 133 23.56 -8.99 7.64
N GLN A 134 23.01 -8.55 8.77
CA GLN A 134 21.77 -9.10 9.33
C GLN A 134 20.56 -8.74 8.45
N SER A 135 19.52 -9.55 8.45
CA SER A 135 18.26 -9.19 7.80
C SER A 135 17.35 -8.53 8.83
N ALA A 136 16.70 -7.44 8.43
CA ALA A 136 15.53 -6.94 9.15
C ALA A 136 14.26 -7.48 8.48
N THR A 137 13.14 -7.44 9.20
CA THR A 137 11.81 -7.70 8.65
C THR A 137 10.96 -6.47 8.83
N TRP A 138 9.91 -6.34 8.02
CA TRP A 138 8.94 -5.25 8.21
C TRP A 138 7.51 -5.76 8.28
N ARG A 139 6.63 -4.98 8.91
CA ARG A 139 5.18 -5.23 8.88
C ARG A 139 4.42 -3.92 8.78
N LEU A 140 3.28 -3.95 8.12
CA LEU A 140 2.35 -2.84 8.10
C LEU A 140 1.75 -2.68 9.51
N VAL A 141 1.80 -1.45 10.03
CA VAL A 141 1.15 -1.08 11.30
C VAL A 141 -0.17 -0.40 11.02
N LYS A 142 -0.13 0.56 10.11
CA LYS A 142 -1.27 1.26 9.54
C LYS A 142 -0.83 1.75 8.16
N PRO A 143 -1.74 2.19 7.31
CA PRO A 143 -1.35 2.53 5.96
C PRO A 143 -0.28 3.64 5.96
N GLY A 144 0.79 3.41 5.20
CA GLY A 144 1.92 4.33 5.12
C GLY A 144 2.91 4.24 6.23
N VAL A 145 2.63 3.42 7.24
CA VAL A 145 3.47 3.27 8.40
C VAL A 145 3.79 1.81 8.60
N ILE A 146 5.07 1.50 8.47
CA ILE A 146 5.59 0.18 8.76
C ILE A 146 6.38 0.19 10.06
N GLU A 147 6.46 -0.98 10.67
CA GLU A 147 7.40 -1.29 11.72
C GLU A 147 8.52 -2.13 11.10
N LEU A 148 9.76 -1.69 11.28
CA LEU A 148 10.97 -2.39 10.86
C LEU A 148 11.62 -2.97 12.10
N THR A 149 11.83 -4.29 12.09
CA THR A 149 12.46 -5.04 13.17
C THR A 149 13.79 -5.59 12.68
N GLN A 150 14.90 -5.11 13.24
CA GLN A 150 16.22 -5.72 13.00
C GLN A 150 16.46 -6.84 14.01
N HIS A 151 16.80 -8.01 13.46
CA HIS A 151 17.09 -9.22 14.22
C HIS A 151 18.59 -9.27 14.51
N GLY A 152 18.97 -9.23 15.79
CA GLY A 152 20.37 -9.23 16.23
C GLY A 152 20.53 -9.79 17.64
N LYS A 153 21.62 -9.43 18.34
CA LYS A 153 21.79 -9.73 19.78
C LYS A 153 20.76 -8.99 20.65
N GLU A 154 20.36 -7.82 20.19
CA GLU A 154 19.22 -7.06 20.69
C GLU A 154 18.29 -6.78 19.52
N GLU A 155 16.98 -6.85 19.74
CA GLU A 155 16.01 -6.43 18.75
C GLU A 155 15.89 -4.91 18.75
N PHE A 156 15.97 -4.33 17.56
CA PHE A 156 15.73 -2.91 17.33
C PHE A 156 14.48 -2.74 16.50
N VAL A 157 13.59 -1.87 16.97
CA VAL A 157 12.31 -1.57 16.33
C VAL A 157 12.27 -0.09 15.94
N TRP A 158 11.99 0.16 14.67
CA TRP A 158 11.77 1.49 14.13
C TRP A 158 10.39 1.57 13.49
N THR A 159 9.80 2.76 13.54
CA THR A 159 8.63 3.09 12.75
C THR A 159 9.08 3.87 11.53
N VAL A 160 8.61 3.49 10.34
CA VAL A 160 8.89 4.21 9.09
C VAL A 160 7.58 4.71 8.50
N GLU A 161 7.46 6.01 8.34
CA GLU A 161 6.27 6.70 7.81
C GLU A 161 6.59 7.27 6.43
N PHE A 162 5.98 6.71 5.39
CA PHE A 162 6.19 7.12 4.01
C PHE A 162 5.38 8.37 3.67
N SER A 163 5.94 9.26 2.86
CA SER A 163 5.18 10.35 2.26
C SER A 163 4.19 9.81 1.24
N SER A 164 3.09 10.54 1.01
CA SER A 164 2.05 10.17 0.05
C SER A 164 2.56 10.05 -1.40
N ASP A 165 3.70 10.64 -1.72
CA ASP A 165 4.36 10.56 -3.03
C ASP A 165 5.39 9.42 -3.15
N TYR A 166 5.63 8.65 -2.08
CA TYR A 166 6.64 7.58 -1.98
C TYR A 166 8.07 8.00 -2.38
N LYS A 167 8.40 9.28 -2.25
CA LYS A 167 9.76 9.79 -2.51
C LYS A 167 10.55 10.02 -1.24
N ARG A 168 9.86 10.13 -0.10
CA ARG A 168 10.44 10.39 1.23
C ARG A 168 9.83 9.44 2.26
N ALA A 169 10.56 9.19 3.33
CA ALA A 169 10.01 8.50 4.50
C ALA A 169 10.64 9.06 5.77
N THR A 170 9.87 9.14 6.85
CA THR A 170 10.36 9.53 8.18
C THR A 170 10.58 8.28 9.00
N VAL A 171 11.82 8.07 9.48
CA VAL A 171 12.12 7.00 10.42
C VAL A 171 12.11 7.53 11.84
N ILE A 172 11.46 6.79 12.73
CA ILE A 172 11.35 7.10 14.14
C ILE A 172 11.92 5.92 14.93
N GLN A 173 13.01 6.15 15.66
CA GLN A 173 13.56 5.13 16.56
C GLN A 173 12.77 5.12 17.86
N MET A 174 12.13 4.00 18.22
CA MET A 174 11.19 3.97 19.35
C MET A 174 11.83 4.29 20.71
N LYS A 175 13.06 3.80 20.97
CA LYS A 175 13.76 4.02 22.25
C LYS A 175 14.22 5.48 22.46
N SER A 176 14.66 6.16 21.39
CA SER A 176 15.22 7.52 21.47
C SER A 176 14.24 8.61 21.00
N ARG A 177 13.13 8.22 20.37
CA ARG A 177 12.18 9.09 19.65
C ARG A 177 12.83 10.00 18.59
N LYS A 178 14.05 9.68 18.19
CA LYS A 178 14.77 10.43 17.16
C LYS A 178 14.09 10.25 15.81
N ARG A 179 14.00 11.34 15.03
CA ARG A 179 13.39 11.36 13.69
C ARG A 179 14.45 11.63 12.63
N GLU A 180 14.48 10.81 11.59
CA GLU A 180 15.41 10.91 10.45
C GLU A 180 14.62 10.81 9.13
N GLN A 181 15.12 11.41 8.04
CA GLN A 181 14.40 11.51 6.76
C GLN A 181 15.07 10.67 5.65
N MET A 182 14.46 9.57 5.27
CA MET A 182 14.89 8.77 4.13
C MET A 182 14.43 9.35 2.79
N ARG A 183 15.21 9.05 1.74
CA ARG A 183 14.84 9.37 0.35
C ARG A 183 14.97 8.13 -0.54
N LEU A 184 14.05 7.98 -1.47
CA LEU A 184 14.10 6.92 -2.47
C LEU A 184 15.32 7.12 -3.40
N ILE A 185 16.07 6.06 -3.66
CA ILE A 185 17.24 6.08 -4.56
C ILE A 185 17.15 5.11 -5.73
N SER A 186 16.32 4.06 -5.64
CA SER A 186 16.03 3.16 -6.75
C SER A 186 14.68 2.47 -6.56
N LYS A 187 14.04 2.10 -7.67
CA LYS A 187 12.89 1.20 -7.74
C LYS A 187 13.22 0.04 -8.67
#